data_AF-A0A168WAL2-F1
#
_entry.id   AF-A0A168WAL2-F1
#
_cell.length_a   1.000
_cell.length_b   1.000
_cell.length_c   1.000
_cell.angle_alpha   90.00
_cell.angle_beta   90.00
_cell.angle_gamma   90.00
#
_symmetry.space_group_name_H-M   'P 1'
#
loop_
_entity.id
_entity.type
_entity.pdbx_description
1 polymer ?
#
loop_
_entity_poly.entity_id
_entity_poly.type
_entity_poly.pdbx_seq_one_letter_code
_entity_poly.pdbx_strand_id
1 'polypeptide(L)'
;MNIAIFNRKLGEDMFNFDLDYLVYFAVVVLLLFVGVAIAAVKSKAAYDEKGEEKMFRHLYIYLVLFTTLLLTIGGSISVFMSVADIVSPDTYQASFAEYKLGLAEVVYDENGKPLPNKKTDEEMRKDYEIMIENEKLQERRNEINNIVKSSGFILIPFPVFLYFKRQLRKKEA
;
A
#
# COMPACT_ATOMS: atom_id res chain seq x y z
N MET A 1 -13.18 35.42 9.58
CA MET A 1 -13.35 33.96 9.65
C MET A 1 -11.98 33.33 9.41
N ASN A 2 -11.48 32.54 10.36
CA ASN A 2 -10.05 32.28 10.52
C ASN A 2 -9.57 31.15 9.59
N ILE A 3 -8.67 31.46 8.64
CA ILE A 3 -8.14 30.52 7.62
C ILE A 3 -7.48 29.29 8.27
N ALA A 4 -6.91 29.46 9.47
CA ALA A 4 -6.32 28.37 10.25
C ALA A 4 -7.33 27.29 10.71
N ILE A 5 -8.59 27.67 10.96
CA ILE A 5 -9.65 26.72 11.36
C ILE A 5 -10.14 25.94 10.12
N PHE A 6 -10.18 26.60 8.97
CA PHE A 6 -10.60 25.99 7.70
C PHE A 6 -9.59 24.95 7.19
N ASN A 7 -8.28 25.25 7.24
CA ASN A 7 -7.23 24.31 6.85
C ASN A 7 -7.13 23.10 7.79
N ARG A 8 -7.36 23.28 9.10
CA ARG A 8 -7.37 22.18 10.06
C ARG A 8 -8.54 21.21 9.81
N LYS A 9 -9.70 21.75 9.45
CA LYS A 9 -10.89 20.95 9.14
C LYS A 9 -10.74 20.16 7.83
N LEU A 10 -10.18 20.78 6.79
CA LEU A 10 -9.87 20.08 5.54
C LEU A 10 -8.83 18.96 5.71
N GLY A 11 -7.84 19.14 6.59
CA GLY A 11 -6.86 18.10 6.90
C GLY A 11 -7.47 16.90 7.64
N GLU A 12 -8.38 17.13 8.59
CA GLU A 12 -9.10 16.05 9.28
C GLU A 12 -10.11 15.35 8.38
N ASP A 13 -10.85 16.08 7.55
CA ASP A 13 -11.84 15.51 6.64
C ASP A 13 -11.19 14.65 5.54
N MET A 14 -10.01 15.05 5.03
CA MET A 14 -9.28 14.29 4.01
C MET A 14 -8.65 13.00 4.58
N PHE A 15 -8.18 13.03 5.83
CA PHE A 15 -7.57 11.87 6.49
C PHE A 15 -8.60 10.81 6.91
N ASN A 16 -9.81 11.25 7.31
CA ASN A 16 -10.91 10.34 7.64
C ASN A 16 -11.48 9.66 6.38
N PHE A 17 -11.48 10.35 5.24
CA PHE A 17 -11.93 9.79 3.97
C PHE A 17 -11.15 8.51 3.64
N ASP A 18 -9.82 8.57 3.60
CA ASP A 18 -8.98 7.40 3.29
C ASP A 18 -9.14 6.23 4.29
N LEU A 19 -9.33 6.54 5.57
CA LEU A 19 -9.51 5.53 6.61
C LEU A 19 -10.87 4.83 6.48
N ASP A 20 -11.92 5.59 6.18
CA ASP A 20 -13.29 5.08 6.00
C ASP A 20 -13.38 4.17 4.77
N TYR A 21 -12.73 4.51 3.65
CA TYR A 21 -12.67 3.64 2.47
C TYR A 21 -11.89 2.36 2.73
N LEU A 22 -10.81 2.43 3.51
CA LEU A 22 -10.01 1.26 3.88
C LEU A 22 -10.81 0.33 4.81
N VAL A 23 -11.51 0.88 5.80
CA VAL A 23 -12.42 0.13 6.68
C VAL A 23 -13.56 -0.50 5.88
N TYR A 24 -14.18 0.26 4.97
CA TYR A 24 -15.24 -0.26 4.10
C TYR A 24 -14.74 -1.40 3.22
N PHE A 25 -13.57 -1.24 2.59
CA PHE A 25 -12.94 -2.29 1.79
C PHE A 25 -12.64 -3.55 2.63
N ALA A 26 -12.09 -3.38 3.84
CA ALA A 26 -11.82 -4.49 4.75
C ALA A 26 -13.11 -5.25 5.17
N VAL A 27 -14.19 -4.52 5.44
CA VAL A 27 -15.50 -5.10 5.76
C VAL A 27 -16.07 -5.87 4.56
N VAL A 28 -15.98 -5.31 3.35
CA VAL A 28 -16.44 -5.99 2.12
C VAL A 28 -15.65 -7.27 1.87
N VAL A 29 -14.32 -7.25 2.02
CA VAL A 29 -13.47 -8.43 1.89
C VAL A 29 -13.80 -9.48 2.96
N LEU A 30 -14.03 -9.05 4.21
CA LEU A 30 -14.41 -9.95 5.30
C LEU A 30 -15.79 -10.59 5.05
N LEU A 31 -16.76 -9.82 4.56
CA LEU A 31 -18.08 -10.33 4.18
C LEU A 31 -17.99 -11.32 3.00
N LEU A 32 -17.14 -11.07 2.02
CA LEU A 32 -16.87 -12.01 0.94
C LEU A 32 -16.29 -13.32 1.51
N PHE A 33 -15.28 -13.24 2.37
CA PHE A 33 -14.69 -14.43 3.01
C PHE A 33 -15.70 -15.22 3.87
N VAL A 34 -16.54 -14.52 4.64
CA VAL A 34 -17.60 -15.13 5.44
C VAL A 34 -18.67 -15.76 4.54
N GLY A 35 -19.09 -15.09 3.47
CA GLY A 35 -20.04 -15.62 2.49
C GLY A 35 -19.50 -16.88 1.81
N VAL A 36 -18.21 -16.86 1.46
CA VAL A 36 -17.50 -18.00 0.90
C VAL A 36 -17.41 -19.16 1.91
N ALA A 37 -17.09 -18.89 3.18
CA ALA A 37 -17.03 -19.89 4.23
C ALA A 37 -18.41 -20.52 4.50
N ILE A 38 -19.47 -19.71 4.56
CA ILE A 38 -20.85 -20.18 4.74
C ILE A 38 -21.30 -21.01 3.53
N ALA A 39 -20.99 -20.59 2.30
CA ALA A 39 -21.29 -21.36 1.09
C ALA A 39 -20.53 -22.70 1.07
N ALA A 40 -19.28 -22.73 1.55
CA ALA A 40 -18.50 -23.96 1.68
C ALA A 40 -19.08 -24.92 2.74
N VAL A 41 -19.70 -24.40 3.80
CA VAL A 41 -20.37 -25.21 4.85
C VAL A 41 -21.76 -25.67 4.37
N LYS A 42 -22.56 -24.80 3.75
CA LYS A 42 -23.88 -25.17 3.21
C LYS A 42 -23.79 -26.11 2.02
N SER A 43 -22.77 -26.01 1.17
CA SER A 43 -22.55 -26.94 0.07
C SER A 43 -22.20 -28.35 0.53
N LYS A 44 -21.83 -28.59 1.80
CA LYS A 44 -21.77 -29.93 2.40
C LYS A 44 -23.14 -30.50 2.76
N ALA A 45 -24.15 -29.64 2.94
CA ALA A 45 -25.47 -30.02 3.47
C ALA A 45 -26.58 -30.10 2.41
N ALA A 46 -26.36 -29.57 1.19
CA ALA A 46 -27.45 -29.34 0.23
C ALA A 46 -27.25 -29.93 -1.18
N TYR A 47 -26.28 -30.82 -1.42
CA TYR A 47 -26.10 -31.43 -2.74
C TYR A 47 -25.92 -32.94 -2.60
N ASP A 48 -26.97 -33.67 -2.94
CA ASP A 48 -26.98 -35.13 -3.05
C ASP A 48 -27.39 -35.45 -4.50
N GLU A 49 -26.44 -35.42 -5.44
CA GLU A 49 -26.55 -36.07 -6.77
C GLU A 49 -25.15 -36.22 -7.45
N LYS A 50 -24.32 -37.00 -6.76
CA LYS A 50 -23.13 -37.83 -7.09
C LYS A 50 -22.23 -37.62 -8.33
N GLY A 51 -22.59 -36.88 -9.38
CA GLY A 51 -21.77 -36.72 -10.60
C GLY A 51 -21.29 -35.28 -10.84
N GLU A 52 -22.23 -34.35 -11.04
CA GLU A 52 -21.93 -32.95 -11.37
C GLU A 52 -21.37 -32.16 -10.18
N GLU A 53 -21.83 -32.48 -8.96
CA GLU A 53 -21.40 -31.84 -7.71
C GLU A 53 -19.87 -31.90 -7.49
N LYS A 54 -19.24 -33.03 -7.83
CA LYS A 54 -17.79 -33.19 -7.66
C LYS A 54 -17.02 -32.27 -8.60
N MET A 55 -17.49 -32.09 -9.84
CA MET A 55 -16.82 -31.26 -10.83
C MET A 55 -16.90 -29.78 -10.43
N PHE A 56 -18.08 -29.27 -10.08
CA PHE A 56 -18.26 -27.88 -9.66
C PHE A 56 -17.52 -27.57 -8.36
N ARG A 57 -17.52 -28.49 -7.38
CA ARG A 57 -16.74 -28.32 -6.14
C ARG A 57 -15.23 -28.28 -6.42
N HIS A 58 -14.73 -29.10 -7.34
CA HIS A 58 -13.31 -29.07 -7.71
C HIS A 58 -12.95 -27.79 -8.46
N LEU A 59 -13.76 -27.36 -9.42
CA LEU A 59 -13.57 -26.09 -10.13
C LEU A 59 -13.49 -24.92 -9.14
N TYR A 60 -14.41 -24.87 -8.17
CA TYR A 60 -14.40 -23.85 -7.13
C TYR A 60 -13.11 -23.89 -6.28
N ILE A 61 -12.69 -25.07 -5.81
CA ILE A 61 -11.48 -25.19 -4.98
C ILE A 61 -10.25 -24.75 -5.79
N TYR A 62 -10.14 -25.17 -7.06
CA TYR A 62 -9.04 -24.77 -7.93
C TYR A 62 -9.03 -23.27 -8.21
N LEU A 63 -10.20 -22.65 -8.39
CA LEU A 63 -10.31 -21.20 -8.58
C LEU A 63 -9.83 -20.45 -7.35
N VAL A 64 -10.26 -20.84 -6.15
CA VAL A 64 -9.78 -20.23 -4.90
C VAL A 64 -8.27 -20.43 -4.74
N LEU A 65 -7.76 -21.65 -4.98
CA LEU A 65 -6.33 -21.92 -4.90
C LEU A 65 -5.54 -21.09 -5.92
N PHE A 66 -6.05 -20.94 -7.13
CA PHE A 66 -5.47 -20.10 -8.17
C PHE A 66 -5.44 -18.63 -7.76
N THR A 67 -6.54 -18.08 -7.24
CA THR A 67 -6.57 -16.71 -6.73
C THR A 67 -5.58 -16.51 -5.57
N THR A 68 -5.51 -17.45 -4.61
CA THR A 68 -4.52 -17.36 -3.52
C THR A 68 -3.08 -17.42 -4.02
N LEU A 69 -2.82 -18.20 -5.07
CA LEU A 69 -1.50 -18.29 -5.71
C LEU A 69 -1.13 -16.96 -6.35
N LEU A 70 -2.05 -16.35 -7.13
CA LEU A 70 -1.82 -15.05 -7.76
C LEU A 70 -1.55 -13.95 -6.73
N LEU A 71 -2.33 -13.90 -5.64
CA LEU A 71 -2.12 -12.94 -4.55
C LEU A 71 -0.76 -13.13 -3.89
N THR A 72 -0.35 -14.38 -3.66
CA THR A 72 0.95 -14.70 -3.05
C THR A 72 2.11 -14.27 -3.94
N ILE A 73 2.02 -14.53 -5.25
CA ILE A 73 3.05 -14.13 -6.22
C ILE A 73 3.13 -12.60 -6.31
N GLY A 74 1.99 -11.92 -6.45
CA GLY A 74 1.94 -10.45 -6.51
C GLY A 74 2.50 -9.78 -5.26
N GLY A 75 2.11 -10.26 -4.08
CA GLY A 75 2.63 -9.76 -2.80
C GLY A 75 4.14 -10.00 -2.66
N SER A 76 4.63 -11.17 -3.08
CA SER A 76 6.06 -11.50 -3.00
C SER A 76 6.90 -10.58 -3.88
N ILE A 77 6.50 -10.38 -5.15
CA ILE A 77 7.20 -9.48 -6.07
C ILE A 77 7.28 -8.07 -5.49
N SER A 78 6.17 -7.54 -4.95
CA SER A 78 6.15 -6.21 -4.36
C SER A 78 7.07 -6.09 -3.13
N VAL A 79 7.11 -7.11 -2.26
CA VAL A 79 8.05 -7.11 -1.12
C VAL A 79 9.50 -7.06 -1.61
N PHE A 80 9.86 -7.86 -2.62
CA PHE A 80 11.22 -7.85 -3.18
C PHE A 80 11.58 -6.51 -3.83
N MET A 81 10.65 -5.87 -4.54
CA MET A 81 10.86 -4.54 -5.11
C MET A 81 11.12 -3.51 -4.02
N SER A 82 10.26 -3.41 -3.01
CA SER A 82 10.47 -2.45 -1.92
C SER A 82 11.75 -2.71 -1.12
N VAL A 83 12.17 -3.97 -0.98
CA VAL A 83 13.49 -4.28 -0.38
C VAL A 83 14.64 -3.80 -1.27
N ALA A 84 14.52 -3.98 -2.59
CA ALA A 84 15.52 -3.47 -3.54
C ALA A 84 15.59 -1.94 -3.49
N ASP A 85 14.45 -1.26 -3.43
CA ASP A 85 14.36 0.21 -3.39
C ASP A 85 14.87 0.77 -2.04
N ILE A 86 14.78 0.02 -0.94
CA ILE A 86 15.45 0.39 0.32
C ILE A 86 16.97 0.32 0.20
N VAL A 87 17.50 -0.67 -0.51
CA VAL A 87 18.95 -0.91 -0.65
C VAL A 87 19.57 0.01 -1.69
N SER A 88 18.86 0.25 -2.79
CA SER A 88 19.29 1.05 -3.92
C SER A 88 18.14 1.95 -4.39
N PRO A 89 17.85 3.04 -3.65
CA PRO A 89 16.76 3.94 -4.00
C PRO A 89 17.05 4.62 -5.34
N ASP A 90 16.07 4.58 -6.25
CA ASP A 90 16.14 5.19 -7.59
C ASP A 90 15.71 6.67 -7.56
N THR A 91 16.30 7.45 -6.65
CA THR A 91 15.95 8.87 -6.48
C THR A 91 16.63 9.74 -7.51
N TYR A 92 15.85 10.54 -8.23
CA TYR A 92 16.40 11.71 -8.92
C TYR A 92 16.78 12.78 -7.89
N GLN A 93 18.08 12.93 -7.62
CA GLN A 93 18.59 14.00 -6.75
C GLN A 93 18.87 15.24 -7.60
N ALA A 94 18.12 16.32 -7.36
CA ALA A 94 18.37 17.61 -7.99
C ALA A 94 19.79 18.10 -7.63
N SER A 95 20.50 18.71 -8.58
CA SER A 95 21.85 19.22 -8.28
C SER A 95 21.79 20.44 -7.33
N PHE A 96 22.87 20.71 -6.59
CA PHE A 96 22.94 21.93 -5.76
C PHE A 96 22.73 23.21 -6.58
N ALA A 97 23.15 23.23 -7.85
CA ALA A 97 22.92 24.36 -8.74
C ALA A 97 21.42 24.55 -9.05
N GLU A 98 20.70 23.44 -9.26
CA GLU A 98 19.25 23.43 -9.49
C GLU A 98 18.48 23.84 -8.24
N TYR A 99 18.89 23.34 -7.06
CA TYR A 99 18.37 23.77 -5.77
C TYR A 99 18.53 25.28 -5.54
N LYS A 100 19.72 25.82 -5.86
CA LYS A 100 20.02 27.25 -5.72
C LYS A 100 19.19 28.11 -6.68
N LEU A 101 18.93 27.63 -7.90
CA LEU A 101 18.06 28.30 -8.87
C LEU A 101 16.58 28.29 -8.41
N GLY A 102 16.12 27.21 -7.78
CA GLY A 102 14.76 27.14 -7.21
C GLY A 102 14.55 28.05 -5.99
N LEU A 103 15.58 28.24 -5.17
CA LEU A 103 15.56 29.17 -4.02
C LEU A 103 15.75 30.65 -4.40
N ALA A 104 16.11 30.95 -5.65
CA ALA A 104 16.23 32.31 -6.14
C ALA A 104 14.86 32.99 -6.37
N GLU A 105 13.76 32.38 -5.91
CA GLU A 105 12.45 33.00 -5.86
C GLU A 105 12.53 34.25 -4.97
N VAL A 106 12.39 35.40 -5.62
CA VAL A 106 12.55 36.71 -5.00
C VAL A 106 11.39 36.96 -4.05
N VAL A 107 11.63 36.92 -2.75
CA VAL A 107 10.63 37.32 -1.76
C VAL A 107 10.53 38.84 -1.78
N TYR A 108 9.36 39.40 -2.07
CA TYR A 108 9.13 40.85 -2.08
C TYR A 108 8.62 41.31 -0.70
N ASP A 109 9.04 42.49 -0.26
CA ASP A 109 8.47 43.15 0.91
C ASP A 109 7.06 43.69 0.62
N GLU A 110 6.36 44.21 1.64
CA GLU A 110 5.03 44.82 1.51
C GLU A 110 5.00 46.03 0.53
N ASN A 111 6.16 46.56 0.17
CA ASN A 111 6.34 47.67 -0.77
C ASN A 111 6.84 47.22 -2.16
N GLY A 112 6.85 45.91 -2.45
CA GLY A 112 7.27 45.35 -3.73
C GLY A 112 8.79 45.39 -3.98
N LYS A 113 9.63 45.52 -2.94
CA LYS A 113 11.09 45.48 -3.07
C LYS A 113 11.62 44.07 -2.81
N PRO A 114 12.60 43.60 -3.61
CA PRO A 114 13.22 42.29 -3.39
C PRO A 114 13.94 42.28 -2.05
N LEU A 115 13.53 41.38 -1.15
CA LEU A 115 14.28 41.09 0.07
C LEU A 115 15.58 40.37 -0.34
N PRO A 116 16.75 40.79 0.18
CA PRO A 116 17.98 40.05 -0.06
C PRO A 116 17.82 38.65 0.53
N ASN A 117 17.96 37.62 -0.31
CA ASN A 117 18.02 36.24 0.15
C ASN A 117 19.24 36.13 1.08
N LYS A 118 18.99 36.05 2.39
CA LYS A 118 19.98 36.31 3.45
C LYS A 118 20.84 35.09 3.78
N LYS A 119 20.57 33.93 3.17
CA LYS A 119 21.35 32.72 3.44
C LYS A 119 22.71 32.80 2.77
N THR A 120 23.75 32.51 3.52
CA THR A 120 25.11 32.33 2.98
C THR A 120 25.18 31.04 2.15
N ASP A 121 26.14 30.95 1.23
CA ASP A 121 26.33 29.74 0.42
C ASP A 121 26.59 28.49 1.28
N GLU A 122 27.23 28.64 2.45
CA GLU A 122 27.42 27.54 3.40
C GLU A 122 26.12 27.08 4.06
N GLU A 123 25.23 28.01 4.42
CA GLU A 123 23.90 27.68 4.96
C GLU A 123 23.02 27.00 3.90
N MET A 124 23.07 27.48 2.65
CA MET A 124 22.33 26.84 1.54
C MET A 124 22.81 25.42 1.26
N ARG A 125 24.12 25.16 1.36
CA ARG A 125 24.67 23.80 1.24
C ARG A 125 24.19 22.87 2.33
N LYS A 126 24.17 23.34 3.59
CA LYS A 126 23.64 22.56 4.71
C LYS A 126 22.16 22.25 4.52
N ASP A 127 21.37 23.22 4.08
CA ASP A 127 19.95 23.00 3.83
C ASP A 127 19.70 21.99 2.70
N TYR A 128 20.52 22.04 1.64
CA TYR A 128 20.49 21.06 0.56
C TYR A 128 20.84 19.65 1.05
N GLU A 129 21.89 19.50 1.87
CA GLU A 129 22.25 18.19 2.45
C GLU A 129 21.12 17.63 3.33
N ILE A 130 20.50 18.47 4.15
CA ILE A 130 19.35 18.12 4.98
C ILE A 130 18.15 17.71 4.11
N MET A 131 17.91 18.41 3.00
CA MET A 131 16.84 18.08 2.06
C MET A 131 17.04 16.68 1.47
N ILE A 132 18.23 16.40 0.93
CA ILE A 132 18.58 15.09 0.34
C ILE A 132 18.48 13.97 1.38
N GLU A 133 18.92 14.22 2.62
CA GLU A 133 18.79 13.23 3.69
C GLU A 133 17.32 12.96 4.02
N ASN A 134 16.49 14.00 4.12
CA ASN A 134 15.07 13.88 4.40
C ASN A 134 14.32 13.12 3.29
N GLU A 135 14.63 13.38 2.02
CA GLU A 135 14.05 12.65 0.89
C GLU A 135 14.34 11.14 0.99
N LYS A 136 15.62 10.77 1.20
CA LYS A 136 16.03 9.37 1.40
C LYS A 136 15.31 8.73 2.58
N LEU A 137 15.16 9.46 3.69
CA LEU A 137 14.46 8.97 4.87
C LEU A 137 12.96 8.76 4.61
N GLN A 138 12.32 9.66 3.87
CA GLN A 138 10.91 9.54 3.53
C GLN A 138 10.66 8.35 2.60
N GLU A 139 11.46 8.17 1.56
CA GLU A 139 11.34 7.02 0.68
C GLU A 139 11.56 5.70 1.40
N ARG A 140 12.59 5.62 2.24
CA ARG A 140 12.82 4.43 3.05
C ARG A 140 11.60 4.09 3.91
N ARG A 141 10.94 5.10 4.50
CA ARG A 141 9.70 4.89 5.27
C ARG A 141 8.55 4.42 4.38
N ASN A 142 8.41 4.99 3.18
CA ASN A 142 7.41 4.58 2.22
C ASN A 142 7.60 3.13 1.80
N GLU A 143 8.83 2.71 1.52
CA GLU A 143 9.12 1.33 1.14
C GLU A 143 8.96 0.34 2.28
N ILE A 144 9.29 0.73 3.52
CA ILE A 144 8.97 -0.09 4.70
C ILE A 144 7.45 -0.29 4.81
N ASN A 145 6.67 0.77 4.60
CA ASN A 145 5.21 0.67 4.61
C ASN A 145 4.69 -0.24 3.47
N ASN A 146 5.27 -0.14 2.28
CA ASN A 146 4.95 -1.02 1.16
C ASN A 146 5.25 -2.48 1.49
N ILE A 147 6.40 -2.79 2.10
CA ILE A 147 6.72 -4.16 2.55
C ILE A 147 5.65 -4.71 3.49
N VAL A 148 5.22 -3.92 4.48
CA VAL A 148 4.20 -4.33 5.44
C VAL A 148 2.87 -4.60 4.74
N LYS A 149 2.44 -3.68 3.86
CA LYS A 149 1.20 -3.83 3.07
C LYS A 149 1.26 -5.07 2.17
N SER A 150 2.36 -5.27 1.46
CA SER A 150 2.56 -6.39 0.53
C SER A 150 2.73 -7.74 1.22
N SER A 151 3.26 -7.74 2.45
CA SER A 151 3.26 -8.93 3.31
C SER A 151 1.83 -9.35 3.68
N GLY A 152 0.90 -8.41 3.82
CA GLY A 152 -0.53 -8.70 4.02
C GLY A 152 -1.13 -9.54 2.87
N PHE A 153 -0.74 -9.25 1.62
CA PHE A 153 -1.15 -10.02 0.44
C PHE A 153 -0.61 -11.45 0.41
N ILE A 154 0.41 -11.76 1.21
CA ILE A 154 0.96 -13.13 1.36
C ILE A 154 0.31 -13.81 2.57
N LEU A 155 0.24 -13.13 3.71
CA LEU A 155 -0.20 -13.70 4.98
C LEU A 155 -1.71 -13.99 5.03
N ILE A 156 -2.55 -13.14 4.42
CA ILE A 156 -4.01 -13.30 4.42
C ILE A 156 -4.48 -14.52 3.61
N PRO A 157 -4.03 -14.75 2.36
CA PRO A 157 -4.45 -15.92 1.58
C PRO A 157 -3.82 -17.23 2.08
N PHE A 158 -2.75 -17.20 2.87
CA PHE A 158 -2.03 -18.40 3.29
C PHE A 158 -2.88 -19.40 4.11
N PRO A 159 -3.63 -19.00 5.16
CA PRO A 159 -4.56 -19.89 5.86
C PRO A 159 -5.62 -20.51 4.94
N VAL A 160 -6.12 -19.73 3.99
CA VAL A 160 -7.13 -20.15 2.99
C VAL A 160 -6.54 -21.24 2.09
N PHE A 161 -5.34 -21.00 1.57
CA PHE A 161 -4.59 -21.96 0.78
C PHE A 161 -4.36 -23.26 1.54
N LEU A 162 -3.92 -23.20 2.81
CA LEU A 162 -3.70 -24.39 3.64
C LEU A 162 -5.00 -25.20 3.86
N TYR A 163 -6.13 -24.51 4.09
CA TYR A 163 -7.43 -25.16 4.27
C TYR A 163 -7.84 -25.92 3.02
N PHE A 164 -7.84 -25.26 1.85
CA PHE A 164 -8.28 -25.86 0.59
C PHE A 164 -7.31 -26.94 0.08
N LYS A 165 -6.00 -26.77 0.28
CA LYS A 165 -5.01 -27.82 0.00
C LYS A 165 -5.24 -29.08 0.84
N ARG A 166 -5.55 -28.92 2.14
CA ARG A 166 -5.90 -30.05 3.02
C ARG A 166 -7.20 -30.73 2.59
N GLN A 167 -8.19 -29.97 2.12
CA GLN A 167 -9.46 -30.51 1.64
C GLN A 167 -9.29 -31.34 0.36
N LEU A 168 -8.41 -30.94 -0.55
CA LEU A 168 -8.07 -31.71 -1.75
C LEU A 168 -7.42 -33.05 -1.39
N ARG A 169 -6.42 -33.04 -0.51
CA ARG A 169 -5.64 -34.23 -0.17
C ARG A 169 -6.43 -35.30 0.59
N LYS A 170 -7.51 -34.93 1.29
CA LYS A 170 -8.42 -35.88 1.96
C LYS A 170 -9.39 -36.58 0.99
N LYS A 171 -9.46 -36.17 -0.27
CA LYS A 171 -10.31 -36.79 -1.30
C LYS A 171 -9.54 -37.71 -2.26
N GLU A 172 -8.23 -37.53 -2.36
CA GLU A 172 -7.35 -38.33 -3.23
C GLU A 172 -6.80 -39.59 -2.53
N ALA A 173 -7.01 -39.71 -1.22
CA ALA A 173 -6.71 -40.90 -0.40
C ALA A 173 -8.02 -41.58 0.03
#